data_AF-A0A7K5SF68-F1
#
_entry.id   AF-A0A7K5SF68-F1
#
_cell.length_a   1.000
_cell.length_b   1.000
_cell.length_c   1.000
_cell.angle_alpha   90.00
_cell.angle_beta   90.00
_cell.angle_gamma   90.00
#
_symmetry.space_group_name_H-M   'P 1'
#
loop_
_entity.id
_entity.type
_entity.pdbx_description
1 polymer ?
#
loop_
_entity_poly.entity_id
_entity_poly.type
_entity_poly.pdbx_seq_one_letter_code
_entity_poly.pdbx_strand_id
1 'polypeptide(L)' 'METPTVPPAMDVDKAVATAFVVLLGLFLLAVTVRCARLVVDPYSAIPTSTWEEEPIN' A
#
# COMPACT_ATOMS: atom_id res chain seq x y z
N MET A 1 -22.14 12.56 46.19
CA MET A 1 -22.23 11.33 45.38
C MET A 1 -21.22 11.51 44.26
N GLU A 2 -20.00 11.01 44.45
CA GLU A 2 -18.97 11.07 43.42
C GLU A 2 -19.28 10.00 42.39
N THR A 3 -19.76 10.40 41.22
CA THR A 3 -20.00 9.48 40.11
C THR A 3 -18.66 8.92 39.65
N PRO A 4 -18.46 7.59 39.63
CA PRO A 4 -17.24 7.02 39.11
C PRO A 4 -17.15 7.37 37.62
N THR A 5 -16.14 8.16 37.23
CA THR A 5 -15.78 8.36 35.83
C THR A 5 -15.21 7.05 35.32
N VAL A 6 -16.09 6.16 34.87
CA VAL A 6 -15.71 4.94 34.17
C VAL A 6 -15.05 5.39 32.86
N PRO A 7 -13.76 5.10 32.64
CA PRO A 7 -13.12 5.42 31.37
C PRO A 7 -13.93 4.73 30.25
N PRO A 8 -14.20 5.41 29.13
CA PRO A 8 -14.98 4.80 28.05
C PRO A 8 -14.27 3.52 27.62
N ALA A 9 -14.95 2.38 27.81
CA ALA A 9 -14.48 1.10 27.31
C ALA A 9 -14.31 1.27 25.80
N MET A 10 -13.08 1.15 25.31
CA MET A 10 -12.81 1.24 23.89
C MET A 10 -13.58 0.13 23.17
N ASP A 11 -14.41 0.51 22.20
CA ASP A 11 -15.14 -0.45 21.38
C ASP A 11 -14.14 -1.12 20.43
N VAL A 12 -13.77 -2.36 20.77
CA VAL A 12 -12.76 -3.14 20.04
C VAL A 12 -13.21 -3.40 18.62
N ASP A 13 -14.50 -3.66 18.40
CA ASP A 13 -15.06 -3.89 17.07
C ASP A 13 -14.91 -2.64 16.20
N LYS A 14 -15.22 -1.46 16.76
CA LYS A 14 -15.01 -0.18 16.08
C LYS A 14 -13.52 0.08 15.79
N ALA A 15 -12.63 -0.24 16.72
CA ALA A 15 -11.19 -0.05 16.54
C ALA A 15 -10.65 -0.94 15.41
N VAL A 16 -11.04 -2.21 15.39
CA VAL A 16 -10.66 -3.18 14.35
C VAL A 16 -11.22 -2.76 12.99
N ALA A 17 -12.49 -2.38 12.93
CA ALA A 17 -13.11 -1.90 11.70
C ALA A 17 -12.39 -0.65 11.15
N THR A 18 -12.05 0.29 12.02
CA THR A 18 -11.32 1.51 11.63
C THR A 18 -9.92 1.17 11.12
N ALA A 19 -9.19 0.31 11.82
CA ALA A 19 -7.86 -0.13 11.41
C ALA A 19 -7.89 -0.81 10.03
N PHE A 20 -8.90 -1.66 9.78
CA PHE A 20 -9.08 -2.34 8.51
C PHE A 20 -9.34 -1.36 7.36
N VAL A 21 -10.24 -0.38 7.57
CA VAL A 21 -10.52 0.67 6.57
C VAL A 21 -9.26 1.47 6.24
N VAL A 22 -8.48 1.86 7.25
CA VAL A 22 -7.21 2.59 7.05
C VAL A 22 -6.21 1.74 6.28
N LEU A 23 -6.03 0.46 6.65
CA LEU A 23 -5.14 -0.47 5.96
C LEU A 23 -5.54 -0.62 4.49
N LEU A 24 -6.83 -0.85 4.21
CA LEU A 24 -7.34 -0.94 2.85
C LEU A 24 -7.10 0.36 2.07
N GLY A 25 -7.33 1.51 2.68
CA GLY A 25 -7.03 2.80 2.05
C GLY A 25 -5.56 2.96 1.66
N LEU A 26 -4.63 2.58 2.55
CA LEU A 26 -3.19 2.59 2.27
C LEU A 26 -2.82 1.59 1.17
N PHE A 27 -3.40 0.39 1.18
CA PHE A 27 -3.17 -0.62 0.16
C PHE A 27 -3.63 -0.13 -1.22
N LEU A 28 -4.84 0.44 -1.30
CA LEU A 28 -5.37 1.03 -2.53
C LEU A 28 -4.46 2.16 -3.04
N LEU A 29 -4.02 3.06 -2.16
CA LEU A 29 -3.09 4.13 -2.51
C LEU A 29 -1.79 3.58 -3.09
N ALA A 30 -1.21 2.54 -2.47
CA ALA A 30 0.00 1.90 -2.95
C ALA A 30 -0.18 1.27 -4.35
N VAL A 31 -1.32 0.60 -4.59
CA VAL A 31 -1.66 0.04 -5.91
C VAL A 31 -1.80 1.16 -6.93
N THR A 32 -2.53 2.22 -6.63
CA THR A 32 -2.68 3.38 -7.52
C THR A 32 -1.33 4.01 -7.87
N VAL A 33 -0.44 4.19 -6.89
CA VAL A 33 0.92 4.71 -7.14
C VAL A 33 1.70 3.77 -8.06
N ARG A 34 1.65 2.45 -7.83
CA ARG A 34 2.31 1.48 -8.72
C ARG A 34 1.74 1.55 -10.15
N CYS A 35 0.42 1.61 -10.30
CA CYS A 35 -0.22 1.75 -11.60
C CYS A 35 0.21 3.04 -12.29
N ALA A 36 0.23 4.17 -11.58
CA ALA A 36 0.70 5.43 -12.12
C ALA A 36 2.19 5.37 -12.52
N ARG A 37 3.04 4.72 -11.71
CA ARG A 37 4.46 4.51 -12.03
C ARG A 37 4.65 3.67 -13.28
N LEU A 38 3.85 2.61 -13.48
CA LEU A 38 3.89 1.82 -14.71
C LEU A 38 3.45 2.61 -15.94
N VAL A 39 2.48 3.51 -15.80
CA VAL A 39 2.04 4.38 -16.89
C VAL A 39 3.11 5.43 -17.23
N VAL A 40 3.73 6.03 -16.22
CA VAL A 40 4.75 7.08 -16.39
C VAL A 40 6.10 6.50 -16.81
N ASP A 41 6.45 5.32 -16.32
CA ASP A 41 7.71 4.64 -16.56
C ASP A 41 7.46 3.18 -16.97
N PRO A 42 7.03 2.97 -18.23
CA PRO A 42 6.83 1.63 -18.77
C PRO A 42 8.14 0.86 -18.95
N TYR A 43 9.30 1.52 -18.85
CA TYR A 43 10.61 0.94 -19.20
C TYR A 43 11.43 0.44 -18.01
N SER A 44 11.25 0.94 -16.78
CA SER A 44 12.00 0.38 -15.63
C SER A 44 11.51 -1.00 -15.18
N ALA A 45 10.30 -1.41 -15.58
CA ALA A 45 9.78 -2.75 -15.33
C ALA A 45 10.20 -3.77 -16.40
N ILE A 46 10.75 -3.29 -17.53
CA ILE A 46 11.26 -4.15 -18.60
C ILE A 46 12.72 -4.44 -18.24
N PRO A 47 13.10 -5.69 -17.92
CA PRO A 47 14.52 -6.03 -17.90
C PRO A 47 15.01 -5.72 -19.31
N THR A 48 15.92 -4.76 -19.46
CA THR A 48 16.58 -4.49 -20.73
C THR A 48 17.04 -5.83 -21.25
N SER A 49 16.39 -6.34 -22.30
CA SER A 49 16.80 -7.56 -22.97
C SER A 49 18.23 -7.30 -23.41
N THR A 50 19.20 -7.83 -22.66
CA THR A 50 20.60 -7.74 -23.03
C THR A 50 20.71 -8.65 -24.25
N TRP A 51 20.56 -8.07 -25.43
CA TRP A 51 21.05 -8.72 -26.62
C TRP A 51 22.57 -8.64 -26.44
N GLU A 52 23.18 -9.69 -25.90
CA GLU A 52 24.63 -9.82 -25.98
C GLU A 52 24.96 -9.81 -27.47
N GLU A 53 25.54 -8.70 -27.92
CA GLU A 53 25.96 -8.52 -29.30
C GLU A 53 27.08 -9.53 -29.53
N GLU A 54 26.76 -10.64 -30.18
CA GLU A 54 27.70 -11.74 -30.42
C GLU A 54 28.89 -11.18 -31.24
N PRO A 55 30.13 -11.26 -30.73
CA PRO A 55 31.28 -10.71 -31.45
C PRO A 55 31.55 -11.55 -32.70
N ILE A 56 31.28 -10.97 -33.86
CA ILE A 56 31.65 -11.51 -35.17
C ILE A 56 33.17 -11.59 -35.28
N ASN A 57 33.71 -12.82 -35.23
CA ASN A 57 35.11 -13.14 -35.53
C ASN A 57 35.23 -13.77 -36.92
#